data_AF-A0A1E8CZD4-F1
#
_entry.id   AF-A0A1E8CZD4-F1
#
_cell.length_a   1.000
_cell.length_b   1.000
_cell.length_c   1.000
_cell.angle_alpha   90.00
_cell.angle_beta   90.00
_cell.angle_gamma   90.00
#
_symmetry.space_group_name_H-M   'P 1'
#
loop_
_entity.id
_entity.type
_entity.pdbx_description
1 polymer ?
#
loop_
_entity_poly.entity_id
_entity_poly.type
_entity_poly.pdbx_seq_one_letter_code
_entity_poly.pdbx_strand_id
1 'polypeptide(L)'
;MSFDPSYEPREGLTHRDADWAGLRVLVVGLGVSGFAAADALAERGAHVTVVSRDVTEAISQRATILTILDVDVRLGPEHLADVPPGTDLVVTSPGVPPHDPLMLSAATSDVPVWGEVELAWRMRARDGAAPWLTVTGTNGKTTTVTMLSSILQAAGLRATAAGNVGTPLLEAVLHPEPYDVLAVELSSFQLYWQRSISAVASAVLNVAPDHLDWHGSYAEYLKAKGKIYDHTHLACIYNVGDLQTEALVMEADVVEGCRAVGFTTGIPGPSMVGVVEDVLADRAFVEQRQRSAAELCTIADLRGDAPSVAPHYIANALAAAALARAYGVGPLAVRDGLRAFRPDRHRIAEIATVRGVRFVNDSKATNPHAAAAAIRSFDSVVWIAGGLLKGADVDSLVEEMASRLRGVVLVGADRDQIAQALARHAPEVPVVDVAATDTGVMRHVVAQAARLAQPGDVVLLAPAAASMDMFTNYGARGDAFEEAVRWHAENDVGEL
;
A
#
# COMPACT_ATOMS: atom_id res chain seq x y z
N MET A 1 24.28 9.61 22.49
CA MET A 1 24.76 8.94 21.26
C MET A 1 23.54 8.39 20.56
N SER A 2 23.24 8.84 19.35
CA SER A 2 22.24 8.15 18.52
C SER A 2 22.96 6.91 18.01
N PHE A 3 22.57 5.74 18.51
CA PHE A 3 22.98 4.48 17.93
C PHE A 3 22.16 4.30 16.67
N ASP A 4 22.80 4.10 15.51
CA ASP A 4 22.13 3.62 14.31
C ASP A 4 22.36 2.10 14.24
N PRO A 5 21.37 1.25 14.61
CA PRO A 5 21.50 -0.21 14.64
C PRO A 5 21.83 -0.87 13.29
N SER A 6 21.90 -0.08 12.24
CA SER A 6 22.01 -0.53 10.87
C SER A 6 23.42 -0.50 10.31
N TYR A 7 24.43 -0.27 11.16
CA TYR A 7 25.78 -0.01 10.70
C TYR A 7 26.40 -1.25 10.02
N GLU A 8 26.96 -0.94 8.86
CA GLU A 8 27.77 -1.71 7.91
C GLU A 8 27.14 -2.88 7.13
N PRO A 9 27.01 -2.75 5.79
CA PRO A 9 26.67 -3.89 4.96
C PRO A 9 27.84 -4.86 4.98
N ARG A 10 27.61 -6.08 5.49
CA ARG A 10 28.58 -7.17 5.39
C ARG A 10 29.07 -7.26 3.94
N GLU A 11 30.37 -7.02 3.74
CA GLU A 11 30.95 -6.99 2.40
C GLU A 11 30.69 -8.32 1.68
N GLY A 12 30.34 -8.25 0.40
CA GLY A 12 30.15 -9.43 -0.46
C GLY A 12 28.72 -9.93 -0.62
N LEU A 13 27.81 -9.71 0.35
CA LEU A 13 26.41 -10.15 0.27
C LEU A 13 25.55 -9.22 -0.59
N THR A 14 25.72 -9.29 -1.90
CA THR A 14 25.17 -8.31 -2.88
C THR A 14 24.24 -8.93 -3.92
N HIS A 15 24.21 -10.26 -4.01
CA HIS A 15 23.40 -11.02 -4.96
C HIS A 15 23.09 -12.42 -4.39
N ARG A 16 22.14 -13.14 -4.99
CA ARG A 16 21.73 -14.49 -4.54
C ARG A 16 22.83 -15.54 -4.53
N ASP A 17 23.85 -15.38 -5.38
CA ASP A 17 24.96 -16.32 -5.52
C ASP A 17 26.18 -15.93 -4.65
N ALA A 18 26.03 -14.90 -3.80
CA ALA A 18 27.03 -14.56 -2.80
C ALA A 18 27.19 -15.66 -1.74
N ASP A 19 28.22 -15.56 -0.90
CA ASP A 19 28.53 -16.57 0.12
C ASP A 19 27.62 -16.44 1.34
N TRP A 20 26.38 -16.93 1.20
CA TRP A 20 25.38 -17.01 2.27
C TRP A 20 25.58 -18.22 3.19
N ALA A 21 26.40 -19.19 2.77
CA ALA A 21 26.55 -20.46 3.45
C ALA A 21 27.26 -20.30 4.80
N GLY A 22 26.77 -20.99 5.83
CA GLY A 22 27.35 -20.95 7.18
C GLY A 22 27.11 -19.66 7.95
N LEU A 23 26.45 -18.65 7.37
CA LEU A 23 26.11 -17.42 8.08
C LEU A 23 25.04 -17.68 9.14
N ARG A 24 25.24 -17.16 10.34
CA ARG A 24 24.25 -17.23 11.42
C ARG A 24 23.32 -16.04 11.34
N VAL A 25 22.10 -16.27 10.85
CA VAL A 25 21.13 -15.21 10.58
C VAL A 25 19.94 -15.33 11.53
N LEU A 26 19.66 -14.24 12.26
CA LEU A 26 18.48 -14.11 13.10
C LEU A 26 17.36 -13.44 12.30
N VAL A 27 16.25 -14.13 12.07
CA VAL A 27 15.06 -13.57 11.44
C VAL A 27 14.04 -13.20 12.53
N VAL A 28 13.59 -11.95 12.53
CA VAL A 28 12.66 -11.41 13.53
C VAL A 28 11.27 -11.21 12.94
N GLY A 29 10.32 -11.96 13.48
CA GLY A 29 8.94 -12.05 13.01
C GLY A 29 8.73 -13.19 12.02
N LEU A 30 7.59 -13.89 12.13
CA LEU A 30 7.24 -15.05 11.31
C LEU A 30 5.94 -14.81 10.50
N GLY A 31 5.75 -13.56 10.07
CA GLY A 31 4.72 -13.19 9.09
C GLY A 31 5.04 -13.75 7.69
N VAL A 32 4.36 -13.24 6.66
CA VAL A 32 4.63 -13.62 5.26
C VAL A 32 6.08 -13.31 4.87
N SER A 33 6.54 -12.08 5.14
CA SER A 33 7.91 -11.64 4.84
C SER A 33 8.98 -12.40 5.64
N GLY A 34 8.73 -12.65 6.93
CA GLY A 34 9.68 -13.36 7.80
C GLY A 34 9.85 -14.83 7.40
N PHE A 35 8.75 -15.50 7.04
CA PHE A 35 8.81 -16.86 6.50
C PHE A 35 9.63 -16.90 5.20
N ALA A 36 9.34 -16.02 4.24
CA ALA A 36 10.07 -15.97 2.96
C ALA A 36 11.57 -15.68 3.16
N ALA A 37 11.93 -14.80 4.10
CA ALA A 37 13.32 -14.52 4.43
C ALA A 37 14.03 -15.74 5.02
N ALA A 38 13.41 -16.42 5.99
CA ALA A 38 13.98 -17.61 6.62
C ALA A 38 14.18 -18.75 5.61
N ASP A 39 13.17 -19.01 4.77
CA ASP A 39 13.20 -20.00 3.71
C ASP A 39 14.33 -19.74 2.71
N ALA A 40 14.38 -18.52 2.15
CA ALA A 40 15.39 -18.14 1.15
C ALA A 40 16.83 -18.18 1.69
N LEU A 41 17.03 -17.88 2.98
CA LEU A 41 18.33 -17.97 3.65
C LEU A 41 18.72 -19.44 3.91
N ALA A 42 17.79 -20.26 4.39
CA ALA A 42 18.02 -21.68 4.65
C ALA A 42 18.36 -22.44 3.37
N GLU A 43 17.65 -22.19 2.26
CA GLU A 43 17.96 -22.76 0.94
C GLU A 43 19.38 -22.46 0.45
N ARG A 44 19.99 -21.38 0.96
CA ARG A 44 21.35 -20.93 0.62
C ARG A 44 22.40 -21.37 1.64
N GLY A 45 22.04 -22.27 2.56
CA GLY A 45 22.95 -22.85 3.53
C GLY A 45 23.28 -21.96 4.72
N ALA A 46 22.51 -20.89 4.97
CA ALA A 46 22.63 -20.12 6.20
C ALA A 46 22.10 -20.92 7.40
N HIS A 47 22.69 -20.70 8.58
CA HIS A 47 22.16 -21.18 9.85
C HIS A 47 21.13 -20.18 10.37
N VAL A 48 19.85 -20.47 10.13
CA VAL A 48 18.75 -19.54 10.43
C VAL A 48 18.14 -19.84 11.80
N THR A 49 18.02 -18.79 12.61
CA THR A 49 17.15 -18.78 13.80
C THR A 49 16.02 -17.80 13.58
N VAL A 50 14.78 -18.22 13.77
CA VAL A 50 13.59 -17.36 13.70
C VAL A 50 13.07 -17.11 15.09
N VAL A 51 12.81 -15.85 15.43
CA VAL A 51 12.15 -15.45 16.67
C VAL A 51 10.84 -14.71 16.37
N SER A 52 9.77 -15.04 17.10
CA SER A 52 8.51 -14.30 16.98
C SER A 52 7.78 -14.19 18.32
N ARG A 53 7.19 -13.02 18.58
CA ARG A 53 6.29 -12.82 19.73
C ARG A 53 4.96 -13.54 19.54
N ASP A 54 4.54 -13.68 18.29
CA ASP A 54 3.24 -14.18 17.91
C ASP A 54 3.22 -15.71 18.02
N VAL A 55 2.23 -16.23 18.74
CA VAL A 55 2.02 -17.67 19.02
C VAL A 55 0.69 -18.16 18.43
N THR A 56 0.09 -17.41 17.51
CA THR A 56 -1.16 -17.82 16.84
C THR A 56 -0.98 -19.11 16.04
N GLU A 57 -2.10 -19.76 15.74
CA GLU A 57 -2.11 -21.02 14.97
C GLU A 57 -1.44 -20.85 13.60
N ALA A 58 -1.72 -19.74 12.91
CA ALA A 58 -1.11 -19.44 11.61
C ALA A 58 0.43 -19.35 11.68
N ILE A 59 0.97 -18.77 12.76
CA ILE A 59 2.41 -18.70 12.99
C ILE A 59 2.97 -20.07 13.35
N SER A 60 2.25 -20.84 14.17
CA SER A 60 2.64 -22.20 14.56
C SER A 60 2.73 -23.15 13.35
N GLN A 61 1.82 -23.00 12.37
CA GLN A 61 1.88 -23.74 11.11
C GLN A 61 3.14 -23.39 10.30
N ARG A 62 3.46 -22.10 10.16
CA ARG A 62 4.70 -21.65 9.49
C ARG A 62 5.95 -22.13 10.21
N ALA A 63 5.96 -22.08 11.53
CA ALA A 63 7.05 -22.58 12.36
C ALA A 63 7.31 -24.06 12.09
N THR A 64 6.24 -24.87 12.03
CA THR A 64 6.33 -26.31 11.73
C THR A 64 7.00 -26.57 10.37
N ILE A 65 6.63 -25.81 9.34
CA ILE A 65 7.24 -25.93 8.00
C ILE A 65 8.73 -25.60 8.05
N LEU A 66 9.11 -24.50 8.71
CA LEU A 66 10.52 -24.11 8.82
C LEU A 66 11.34 -25.09 9.66
N THR A 67 10.79 -25.68 10.73
CA THR A 67 11.47 -26.73 11.50
C THR A 67 11.77 -27.97 10.64
N ILE A 68 10.89 -28.32 9.69
CA ILE A 68 11.14 -29.42 8.75
C ILE A 68 12.32 -29.10 7.81
N LEU A 69 12.56 -27.82 7.54
CA LEU A 69 13.70 -27.30 6.77
C LEU A 69 14.95 -27.06 7.63
N ASP A 70 15.00 -27.64 8.84
CA ASP A 70 16.13 -27.52 9.80
C ASP A 70 16.41 -26.08 10.26
N VAL A 71 15.38 -25.23 10.25
CA VAL A 71 15.44 -23.87 10.82
C VAL A 71 15.06 -23.92 12.31
N ASP A 72 15.86 -23.25 13.15
CA ASP A 72 15.56 -23.11 14.58
C ASP A 72 14.49 -22.03 14.80
N VAL A 73 13.28 -22.43 15.18
CA VAL A 73 12.15 -21.51 15.39
C VAL A 73 11.81 -21.42 16.87
N ARG A 74 11.80 -20.18 17.39
CA ARG A 74 11.55 -19.88 18.81
C ARG A 74 10.40 -18.88 18.92
N LEU A 75 9.32 -19.29 19.58
CA LEU A 75 8.10 -18.49 19.72
C LEU A 75 7.91 -18.05 21.17
N GLY A 76 7.51 -16.80 21.37
CA GLY A 76 7.27 -16.21 22.68
C GLY A 76 8.12 -14.95 22.93
N PRO A 77 7.63 -14.03 23.80
CA PRO A 77 8.31 -12.77 24.11
C PRO A 77 9.70 -12.94 24.75
N GLU A 78 9.97 -14.06 25.41
CA GLU A 78 11.24 -14.39 26.06
C GLU A 78 12.43 -14.47 25.09
N HIS A 79 12.17 -14.65 23.80
CA HIS A 79 13.20 -14.77 22.75
C HIS A 79 13.54 -13.44 22.06
N LEU A 80 12.95 -12.33 22.51
CA LEU A 80 13.06 -11.01 21.87
C LEU A 80 13.82 -9.99 22.73
N ALA A 81 14.55 -10.44 23.75
CA ALA A 81 15.34 -9.55 24.59
C ALA A 81 16.69 -9.20 23.94
N ASP A 82 17.42 -10.23 23.51
CA ASP A 82 18.81 -10.11 23.08
C ASP A 82 19.12 -10.91 21.82
N VAL A 83 20.04 -10.38 21.02
CA VAL A 83 20.55 -11.10 19.85
C VAL A 83 21.40 -12.28 20.34
N PRO A 84 21.17 -13.52 19.84
CA PRO A 84 21.98 -14.66 20.23
C PRO A 84 23.47 -14.43 19.96
N PRO A 85 24.38 -14.84 20.87
CA PRO A 85 25.82 -14.67 20.67
C PRO A 85 26.32 -15.26 19.36
N GLY A 86 27.11 -14.47 18.64
CA GLY A 86 27.64 -14.86 17.32
C GLY A 86 26.63 -14.73 16.17
N THR A 87 25.47 -14.12 16.37
CA THR A 87 24.65 -13.73 15.21
C THR A 87 25.46 -12.83 14.29
N ASP A 88 25.48 -13.14 13.00
CA ASP A 88 26.24 -12.37 12.02
C ASP A 88 25.36 -11.35 11.26
N LEU A 89 24.05 -11.56 11.25
CA LEU A 89 23.07 -10.69 10.60
C LEU A 89 21.69 -10.84 11.27
N VAL A 90 20.99 -9.73 11.47
CA VAL A 90 19.57 -9.71 11.81
C VAL A 90 18.75 -9.31 10.57
N VAL A 91 17.71 -10.08 10.25
CA VAL A 91 16.70 -9.71 9.24
C VAL A 91 15.37 -9.48 9.93
N THR A 92 14.87 -8.26 9.88
CA THR A 92 13.69 -7.85 10.64
C THR A 92 12.45 -7.65 9.77
N SER A 93 11.30 -8.06 10.30
CA SER A 93 10.01 -7.73 9.72
C SER A 93 9.72 -6.22 9.87
N PRO A 94 9.05 -5.58 8.90
CA PRO A 94 8.82 -4.12 8.93
C PRO A 94 8.13 -3.60 10.20
N GLY A 95 7.27 -4.42 10.83
CA GLY A 95 6.55 -4.01 12.04
C GLY A 95 7.40 -3.86 13.30
N VAL A 96 8.64 -4.34 13.32
CA VAL A 96 9.51 -4.26 14.51
C VAL A 96 10.18 -2.88 14.56
N PRO A 97 9.92 -2.07 15.60
CA PRO A 97 10.49 -0.73 15.67
C PRO A 97 11.98 -0.76 16.03
N PRO A 98 12.75 0.28 15.66
CA PRO A 98 14.18 0.36 15.95
C PRO A 98 14.50 0.48 17.46
N HIS A 99 13.52 0.87 18.27
CA HIS A 99 13.63 0.96 19.72
C HIS A 99 13.23 -0.33 20.45
N ASP A 100 12.90 -1.41 19.71
CA ASP A 100 12.67 -2.73 20.31
C ASP A 100 13.96 -3.25 20.99
N PRO A 101 13.89 -3.86 22.19
CA PRO A 101 15.07 -4.35 22.90
C PRO A 101 16.00 -5.21 22.04
N LEU A 102 15.47 -6.07 21.17
CA LEU A 102 16.28 -6.90 20.30
C LEU A 102 17.08 -6.08 19.27
N MET A 103 16.48 -5.02 18.71
CA MET A 103 17.14 -4.14 17.75
C MET A 103 18.23 -3.30 18.43
N LEU A 104 17.97 -2.85 19.66
CA LEU A 104 18.98 -2.16 20.48
C LEU A 104 20.13 -3.08 20.85
N SER A 105 19.84 -4.33 21.22
CA SER A 105 20.85 -5.36 21.53
C SER A 105 21.73 -5.65 20.30
N ALA A 106 21.13 -5.75 19.10
CA ALA A 106 21.86 -5.86 17.83
C ALA A 106 22.82 -4.69 17.62
N ALA A 107 22.34 -3.45 17.81
CA ALA A 107 23.14 -2.24 17.70
C ALA A 107 24.33 -2.23 18.66
N THR A 108 24.11 -2.61 19.92
CA THR A 108 25.18 -2.62 20.94
C THR A 108 26.19 -3.75 20.74
N SER A 109 25.83 -4.75 19.94
CA SER A 109 26.67 -5.90 19.61
C SER A 109 27.34 -5.77 18.23
N ASP A 110 27.20 -4.61 17.57
CA ASP A 110 27.68 -4.35 16.21
C ASP A 110 27.18 -5.40 15.18
N VAL A 111 25.96 -5.92 15.38
CA VAL A 111 25.33 -6.86 14.44
C VAL A 111 24.44 -6.07 13.46
N PRO A 112 24.67 -6.18 12.15
CA PRO A 112 23.88 -5.43 11.17
C PRO A 112 22.42 -5.89 11.17
N VAL A 113 21.51 -4.93 11.01
CA VAL A 113 20.07 -5.18 10.87
C VAL A 113 19.59 -4.78 9.48
N TRP A 114 19.01 -5.73 8.76
CA TRP A 114 18.38 -5.52 7.46
C TRP A 114 16.87 -5.72 7.55
N GLY A 115 16.13 -4.94 6.77
CA GLY A 115 14.73 -5.26 6.48
C GLY A 115 14.64 -6.32 5.39
N GLU A 116 13.48 -6.97 5.27
CA GLU A 116 13.24 -7.92 4.17
C GLU A 116 13.47 -7.30 2.78
N VAL A 117 13.18 -6.01 2.60
CA VAL A 117 13.40 -5.33 1.31
C VAL A 117 14.89 -5.17 0.95
N GLU A 118 15.75 -4.96 1.95
CA GLU A 118 17.21 -4.92 1.77
C GLU A 118 17.73 -6.33 1.47
N LEU A 119 17.21 -7.34 2.16
CA LEU A 119 17.53 -8.74 1.86
C LEU A 119 17.14 -9.11 0.43
N ALA A 120 15.91 -8.78 0.01
CA ALA A 120 15.45 -9.00 -1.36
C ALA A 120 16.31 -8.25 -2.39
N TRP A 121 16.72 -7.02 -2.07
CA TRP A 121 17.61 -6.26 -2.94
C TRP A 121 18.97 -6.98 -3.13
N ARG A 122 19.52 -7.52 -2.04
CA ARG A 122 20.78 -8.29 -2.02
C ARG A 122 20.64 -9.72 -2.50
N MET A 123 19.43 -10.22 -2.72
CA MET A 123 19.16 -11.55 -3.26
C MET A 123 18.74 -11.51 -4.73
N ARG A 124 18.87 -10.38 -5.42
CA ARG A 124 18.73 -10.37 -6.88
C ARG A 124 19.84 -11.18 -7.56
N ALA A 125 19.60 -11.54 -8.82
CA ALA A 125 20.64 -12.09 -9.68
C ALA A 125 21.85 -11.13 -9.76
N ARG A 126 23.06 -11.69 -9.90
CA ARG A 126 24.29 -10.90 -10.10
C ARG A 126 24.22 -10.06 -11.37
N ASP A 127 23.80 -10.71 -12.45
CA ASP A 127 23.70 -10.15 -13.79
C ASP A 127 22.25 -10.26 -14.27
N GLY A 128 21.77 -9.25 -15.00
CA GLY A 128 20.41 -9.25 -15.54
C GLY A 128 19.30 -9.18 -14.48
N ALA A 129 19.61 -8.66 -13.29
CA ALA A 129 18.61 -8.41 -12.27
C ALA A 129 17.51 -7.46 -12.77
N ALA A 130 16.25 -7.80 -12.49
CA ALA A 130 15.13 -6.94 -12.80
C ALA A 130 15.31 -5.55 -12.16
N PRO A 131 15.33 -4.44 -12.93
CA PRO A 131 15.32 -3.08 -12.40
C PRO A 131 14.05 -2.80 -11.59
N TRP A 132 14.17 -1.95 -10.57
CA TRP A 132 13.06 -1.56 -9.72
C TRP A 132 12.58 -0.15 -10.06
N LEU A 133 11.26 0.02 -10.08
CA LEU A 133 10.56 1.30 -10.08
C LEU A 133 9.76 1.40 -8.79
N THR A 134 10.13 2.31 -7.91
CA THR A 134 9.72 2.29 -6.50
C THR A 134 8.71 3.38 -6.18
N VAL A 135 7.69 3.06 -5.38
CA VAL A 135 6.61 3.97 -4.98
C VAL A 135 6.45 3.97 -3.46
N THR A 136 6.43 5.16 -2.86
CA THR A 136 5.97 5.37 -1.48
C THR A 136 5.07 6.60 -1.36
N GLY A 137 4.53 6.81 -0.17
CA GLY A 137 3.62 7.90 0.16
C GLY A 137 2.73 7.51 1.34
N THR A 138 1.95 8.44 1.87
CA THR A 138 0.92 8.11 2.87
C THR A 138 -0.24 7.39 2.17
N ASN A 139 -0.76 7.97 1.09
CA ASN A 139 -1.90 7.48 0.32
C ASN A 139 -1.56 7.24 -1.16
N GLY A 140 -2.36 6.41 -1.84
CA GLY A 140 -2.28 6.21 -3.30
C GLY A 140 -1.24 5.20 -3.78
N LYS A 141 -0.38 4.67 -2.88
CA LYS A 141 0.71 3.72 -3.20
C LYS A 141 0.23 2.52 -4.02
N THR A 142 -0.71 1.77 -3.48
CA THR A 142 -1.23 0.53 -4.10
C THR A 142 -1.85 0.78 -5.45
N THR A 143 -2.65 1.85 -5.58
CA THR A 143 -3.24 2.22 -6.88
C THR A 143 -2.16 2.59 -7.90
N THR A 144 -1.16 3.37 -7.48
CA THR A 144 -0.07 3.81 -8.37
C THR A 144 0.81 2.64 -8.82
N VAL A 145 1.22 1.75 -7.91
CA VAL A 145 2.10 0.62 -8.25
C VAL A 145 1.40 -0.40 -9.17
N THR A 146 0.09 -0.58 -9.00
CA THR A 146 -0.72 -1.46 -9.84
C THR A 146 -1.02 -0.85 -11.21
N MET A 147 -1.28 0.46 -11.29
CA MET A 147 -1.30 1.21 -12.55
C MET A 147 0.05 1.08 -13.28
N LEU A 148 1.16 1.25 -12.57
CA LEU A 148 2.50 1.11 -13.13
C LEU A 148 2.72 -0.30 -13.68
N SER A 149 2.40 -1.35 -12.91
CA SER A 149 2.48 -2.73 -13.40
C SER A 149 1.64 -2.95 -14.67
N SER A 150 0.44 -2.37 -14.74
CA SER A 150 -0.43 -2.47 -15.91
C SER A 150 0.17 -1.76 -17.14
N ILE A 151 0.79 -0.59 -16.96
CA ILE A 151 1.54 0.12 -18.01
C ILE A 151 2.72 -0.70 -18.52
N LEU A 152 3.51 -1.27 -17.61
CA LEU A 152 4.67 -2.09 -17.97
C LEU A 152 4.24 -3.34 -18.76
N GLN A 153 3.17 -4.02 -18.33
CA GLN A 153 2.61 -5.17 -19.04
C GLN A 153 2.04 -4.79 -20.42
N ALA A 154 1.37 -3.64 -20.55
CA ALA A 154 0.91 -3.13 -21.83
C ALA A 154 2.07 -2.78 -22.80
N ALA A 155 3.27 -2.51 -22.26
CA ALA A 155 4.49 -2.36 -23.06
C ALA A 155 5.09 -3.70 -23.52
N GLY A 156 4.47 -4.83 -23.17
CA GLY A 156 4.96 -6.18 -23.49
C GLY A 156 6.03 -6.70 -22.53
N LEU A 157 6.25 -6.02 -21.40
CA LEU A 157 7.23 -6.43 -20.39
C LEU A 157 6.60 -7.41 -19.40
N ARG A 158 7.39 -8.40 -18.98
CA ARG A 158 7.08 -9.22 -17.82
C ARG A 158 7.31 -8.38 -16.55
N ALA A 159 6.24 -7.82 -16.01
CA ALA A 159 6.26 -6.99 -14.81
C ALA A 159 5.20 -7.43 -13.80
N THR A 160 5.47 -7.18 -12.52
CA THR A 160 4.50 -7.35 -11.43
C THR A 160 4.60 -6.21 -10.42
N ALA A 161 3.50 -5.95 -9.72
CA ALA A 161 3.50 -5.17 -8.49
C ALA A 161 4.01 -6.04 -7.34
N ALA A 162 5.01 -5.57 -6.60
CA ALA A 162 5.64 -6.30 -5.52
C ALA A 162 5.90 -5.42 -4.28
N GLY A 163 6.21 -6.06 -3.15
CA GLY A 163 6.59 -5.39 -1.90
C GLY A 163 5.45 -5.38 -0.90
N ASN A 164 5.02 -4.20 -0.47
CA ASN A 164 3.93 -4.07 0.49
C ASN A 164 2.55 -4.52 -0.06
N VAL A 165 2.45 -4.71 -1.38
CA VAL A 165 1.26 -5.26 -2.06
C VAL A 165 1.69 -6.17 -3.21
N GLY A 166 0.80 -7.08 -3.61
CA GLY A 166 1.05 -8.00 -4.71
C GLY A 166 1.98 -9.13 -4.29
N THR A 167 2.97 -9.41 -5.13
CA THR A 167 3.95 -10.49 -4.90
C THR A 167 4.95 -10.08 -3.80
N PRO A 168 5.23 -10.95 -2.81
CA PRO A 168 6.35 -10.74 -1.88
C PRO A 168 7.66 -10.45 -2.64
N LEU A 169 8.48 -9.52 -2.15
CA LEU A 169 9.66 -9.07 -2.89
C LEU A 169 10.69 -10.19 -3.10
N LEU A 170 10.95 -10.99 -2.06
CA LEU A 170 11.82 -12.17 -2.17
C LEU A 170 11.33 -13.17 -3.22
N GLU A 171 10.02 -13.43 -3.29
CA GLU A 171 9.44 -14.29 -4.32
C GLU A 171 9.64 -13.69 -5.72
N ALA A 172 9.42 -12.39 -5.88
CA ALA A 172 9.57 -11.71 -7.17
C ALA A 172 11.03 -11.71 -7.67
N VAL A 173 12.01 -11.47 -6.80
CA VAL A 173 13.44 -11.42 -7.20
C VAL A 173 14.06 -12.79 -7.38
N LEU A 174 13.55 -13.81 -6.69
CA LEU A 174 14.01 -15.20 -6.80
C LEU A 174 13.22 -16.02 -7.81
N HIS A 175 12.20 -15.44 -8.45
CA HIS A 175 11.36 -16.13 -9.41
C HIS A 175 12.23 -16.81 -10.50
N PRO A 176 11.98 -18.09 -10.83
CA PRO A 176 12.81 -18.85 -11.76
C PRO A 176 12.79 -18.29 -13.19
N GLU A 177 11.69 -17.64 -13.57
CA GLU A 177 11.59 -16.80 -14.77
C GLU A 177 11.74 -15.33 -14.37
N PRO A 178 12.90 -14.70 -14.60
CA PRO A 178 13.13 -13.32 -14.18
C PRO A 178 12.12 -12.34 -14.79
N TYR A 179 11.70 -11.35 -14.00
CA TYR A 179 10.93 -10.21 -14.51
C TYR A 179 11.84 -9.26 -15.30
N ASP A 180 11.28 -8.58 -16.30
CA ASP A 180 11.97 -7.53 -17.04
C ASP A 180 12.12 -6.26 -16.20
N VAL A 181 11.17 -6.03 -15.28
CA VAL A 181 11.10 -4.86 -14.39
C VAL A 181 10.10 -5.13 -13.26
N LEU A 182 10.37 -4.57 -12.08
CA LEU A 182 9.49 -4.67 -10.92
C LEU A 182 8.91 -3.30 -10.55
N ALA A 183 7.60 -3.24 -10.38
CA ALA A 183 6.90 -2.10 -9.79
C ALA A 183 6.80 -2.35 -8.28
N VAL A 184 7.53 -1.59 -7.45
CA VAL A 184 7.76 -1.92 -6.05
C VAL A 184 7.11 -0.90 -5.13
N GLU A 185 6.14 -1.34 -4.32
CA GLU A 185 5.56 -0.53 -3.25
C GLU A 185 6.38 -0.68 -1.97
N LEU A 186 6.85 0.44 -1.42
CA LEU A 186 7.61 0.49 -0.17
C LEU A 186 6.90 1.34 0.90
N SER A 187 6.72 0.76 2.09
CA SER A 187 6.28 1.48 3.29
C SER A 187 7.42 2.27 3.93
N SER A 188 7.11 3.22 4.82
CA SER A 188 8.15 3.94 5.58
C SER A 188 8.92 3.02 6.52
N PHE A 189 8.29 1.95 7.03
CA PHE A 189 8.96 0.93 7.85
C PHE A 189 10.00 0.14 7.05
N GLN A 190 9.65 -0.28 5.84
CA GLN A 190 10.58 -0.96 4.94
C GLN A 190 11.74 -0.05 4.54
N LEU A 191 11.45 1.21 4.20
CA LEU A 191 12.48 2.19 3.84
C LEU A 191 13.39 2.55 5.02
N TYR A 192 12.89 2.54 6.26
CA TYR A 192 13.75 2.77 7.43
C TYR A 192 14.93 1.79 7.47
N TRP A 193 14.65 0.51 7.20
CA TRP A 193 15.63 -0.58 7.22
C TRP A 193 16.38 -0.78 5.89
N GLN A 194 16.06 -0.03 4.84
CA GLN A 194 16.77 -0.10 3.56
C GLN A 194 18.16 0.56 3.67
N ARG A 195 19.13 0.06 2.90
CA ARG A 195 20.48 0.63 2.82
C ARG A 195 21.01 0.82 1.40
N SER A 196 20.87 -0.18 0.53
CA SER A 196 21.61 -0.23 -0.73
C SER A 196 20.72 -0.22 -1.97
N ILE A 197 19.42 0.01 -1.79
CA ILE A 197 18.47 0.06 -2.89
C ILE A 197 18.88 1.16 -3.86
N SER A 198 19.02 0.81 -5.14
CA SER A 198 19.35 1.74 -6.23
C SER A 198 18.35 1.56 -7.37
N ALA A 199 17.17 2.14 -7.19
CA ALA A 199 16.08 2.05 -8.16
C ALA A 199 16.35 2.87 -9.43
N VAL A 200 15.73 2.48 -10.55
CA VAL A 200 15.79 3.26 -11.80
C VAL A 200 15.09 4.59 -11.61
N ALA A 201 13.86 4.54 -11.08
CA ALA A 201 13.10 5.72 -10.74
C ALA A 201 12.27 5.45 -9.49
N SER A 202 12.11 6.50 -8.69
CA SER A 202 11.44 6.46 -7.39
C SER A 202 10.40 7.56 -7.31
N ALA A 203 9.28 7.31 -6.62
CA ALA A 203 8.25 8.32 -6.40
C ALA A 203 7.79 8.41 -4.94
N VAL A 204 7.65 9.63 -4.44
CA VAL A 204 6.89 9.94 -3.21
C VAL A 204 5.61 10.67 -3.60
N LEU A 205 4.46 10.03 -3.35
CA LEU A 205 3.17 10.53 -3.84
C LEU A 205 2.60 11.69 -3.02
N ASN A 206 2.79 11.63 -1.71
CA ASN A 206 2.30 12.59 -0.70
C ASN A 206 2.84 12.18 0.67
N VAL A 207 2.92 13.13 1.60
CA VAL A 207 3.23 12.86 2.99
C VAL A 207 2.25 13.57 3.93
N ALA A 208 1.66 12.80 4.83
CA ALA A 208 0.83 13.27 5.93
C ALA A 208 1.17 12.50 7.22
N PRO A 209 0.95 13.08 8.42
CA PRO A 209 1.26 12.42 9.68
C PRO A 209 0.61 11.04 9.80
N ASP A 210 1.44 10.04 10.06
CA ASP A 210 1.03 8.63 10.16
C ASP A 210 2.13 7.85 10.91
N HIS A 211 1.77 6.82 11.67
CA HIS A 211 2.70 5.91 12.38
C HIS A 211 3.79 6.60 13.24
N LEU A 212 3.46 7.72 13.88
CA LEU A 212 4.42 8.51 14.69
C LEU A 212 4.89 7.78 15.95
N ASP A 213 4.11 6.82 16.45
CA ASP A 213 4.47 5.91 17.53
C ASP A 213 5.68 5.05 17.18
N TRP A 214 5.79 4.62 15.92
CA TRP A 214 6.89 3.81 15.43
C TRP A 214 8.14 4.64 15.10
N HIS A 215 7.94 5.76 14.38
CA HIS A 215 9.02 6.64 13.92
C HIS A 215 9.52 7.62 14.99
N GLY A 216 8.75 7.81 16.07
CA GLY A 216 9.04 8.76 17.16
C GLY A 216 8.68 10.21 16.84
N SER A 217 8.81 10.65 15.58
CA SER A 217 8.41 12.00 15.15
C SER A 217 8.03 12.06 13.67
N TYR A 218 7.32 13.14 13.29
CA TYR A 218 6.98 13.38 11.89
C TYR A 218 8.21 13.62 11.00
N ALA A 219 9.26 14.24 11.56
CA ALA A 219 10.52 14.46 10.85
C ALA A 219 11.23 13.14 10.51
N GLU A 220 11.27 12.20 11.46
CA GLU A 220 11.84 10.86 11.22
C GLU A 220 11.00 10.05 10.22
N TYR A 221 9.67 10.18 10.27
CA TYR A 221 8.78 9.59 9.27
C TYR A 221 9.04 10.11 7.85
N LEU A 222 9.19 11.44 7.71
CA LEU A 222 9.56 12.08 6.44
C LEU A 222 10.90 11.59 5.93
N LYS A 223 11.93 11.59 6.79
CA LYS A 223 13.27 11.10 6.47
C LYS A 223 13.25 9.63 6.03
N ALA A 224 12.49 8.79 6.73
CA ALA A 224 12.33 7.38 6.35
C ALA A 224 11.69 7.23 4.96
N LYS A 225 10.71 8.06 4.56
CA LYS A 225 10.20 8.06 3.18
C LYS A 225 11.19 8.61 2.17
N GLY A 226 11.94 9.64 2.53
CA GLY A 226 12.96 10.27 1.69
C GLY A 226 14.02 9.29 1.20
N LYS A 227 14.37 8.30 2.04
CA LYS A 227 15.28 7.20 1.71
C LYS A 227 14.93 6.44 0.42
N ILE A 228 13.71 6.54 -0.10
CA ILE A 228 13.37 5.94 -1.40
C ILE A 228 14.17 6.56 -2.56
N TYR A 229 14.60 7.82 -2.42
CA TYR A 229 15.36 8.52 -3.45
C TYR A 229 16.87 8.23 -3.37
N ASP A 230 17.37 7.74 -2.24
CA ASP A 230 18.77 7.38 -2.08
C ASP A 230 19.18 6.40 -3.18
N HIS A 231 20.30 6.70 -3.84
CA HIS A 231 20.86 5.95 -4.97
C HIS A 231 19.89 5.72 -6.15
N THR A 232 18.79 6.47 -6.23
CA THR A 232 17.94 6.49 -7.43
C THR A 232 18.73 7.15 -8.56
N HIS A 233 18.73 6.55 -9.76
CA HIS A 233 19.70 6.96 -10.79
C HIS A 233 19.14 7.64 -12.02
N LEU A 234 17.87 7.45 -12.39
CA LEU A 234 17.30 8.09 -13.59
C LEU A 234 16.34 9.22 -13.26
N ALA A 235 15.36 8.98 -12.38
CA ALA A 235 14.39 10.00 -12.01
C ALA A 235 13.84 9.89 -10.58
N CYS A 236 13.83 11.01 -9.88
CA CYS A 236 13.09 11.22 -8.63
C CYS A 236 11.79 11.96 -8.92
N ILE A 237 10.66 11.30 -8.69
CA ILE A 237 9.33 11.76 -9.07
C ILE A 237 8.56 12.26 -7.85
N TYR A 238 8.18 13.53 -7.85
CA TYR A 238 7.57 14.19 -6.70
C TYR A 238 6.27 14.90 -7.05
N ASN A 239 5.42 15.10 -6.05
CA ASN A 239 4.14 15.76 -6.20
C ASN A 239 4.32 17.27 -6.06
N VAL A 240 4.09 18.03 -7.14
CA VAL A 240 4.20 19.50 -7.10
C VAL A 240 3.16 20.12 -6.15
N GLY A 241 2.05 19.43 -5.91
CA GLY A 241 1.03 19.86 -4.94
C GLY A 241 1.40 19.61 -3.47
N ASP A 242 2.52 18.94 -3.19
CA ASP A 242 3.01 18.65 -1.84
C ASP A 242 4.49 19.03 -1.72
N LEU A 243 4.74 20.21 -1.14
CA LEU A 243 6.07 20.80 -0.95
C LEU A 243 7.03 19.89 -0.18
N GLN A 244 6.51 19.00 0.68
CA GLN A 244 7.36 18.06 1.42
C GLN A 244 8.00 17.05 0.46
N THR A 245 7.27 16.60 -0.56
CA THR A 245 7.81 15.63 -1.52
C THR A 245 8.92 16.22 -2.38
N GLU A 246 8.85 17.52 -2.71
CA GLU A 246 9.92 18.25 -3.40
C GLU A 246 11.14 18.44 -2.50
N ALA A 247 10.93 18.79 -1.22
CA ALA A 247 12.01 18.89 -0.23
C ALA A 247 12.79 17.58 -0.10
N LEU A 248 12.09 16.44 -0.05
CA LEU A 248 12.74 15.12 -0.01
C LEU A 248 13.62 14.85 -1.24
N VAL A 249 13.26 15.35 -2.43
CA VAL A 249 14.11 15.23 -3.63
C VAL A 249 15.35 16.12 -3.53
N MET A 250 15.21 17.33 -2.99
CA MET A 250 16.33 18.26 -2.82
C MET A 250 17.37 17.78 -1.80
N GLU A 251 16.94 16.98 -0.82
CA GLU A 251 17.80 16.43 0.23
C GLU A 251 18.39 15.04 -0.12
N ALA A 252 17.92 14.41 -1.20
CA ALA A 252 18.28 13.03 -1.53
C ALA A 252 19.71 12.88 -2.08
N ASP A 253 20.39 11.81 -1.67
CA ASP A 253 21.69 11.40 -2.21
C ASP A 253 21.49 10.46 -3.41
N VAL A 254 21.26 11.05 -4.58
CA VAL A 254 20.98 10.35 -5.84
C VAL A 254 22.25 10.02 -6.62
N VAL A 255 22.17 9.10 -7.58
CA VAL A 255 23.28 8.90 -8.54
C VAL A 255 23.38 10.10 -9.48
N GLU A 256 24.60 10.52 -9.81
CA GLU A 256 24.85 11.65 -10.71
C GLU A 256 24.09 11.48 -12.04
N GLY A 257 23.41 12.56 -12.45
CA GLY A 257 22.57 12.57 -13.66
C GLY A 257 21.10 12.23 -13.42
N CYS A 258 20.74 11.78 -12.20
CA CYS A 258 19.34 11.59 -11.81
C CYS A 258 18.56 12.91 -11.88
N ARG A 259 17.34 12.86 -12.40
CA ARG A 259 16.52 14.04 -12.68
C ARG A 259 15.37 14.17 -11.69
N ALA A 260 15.15 15.38 -11.17
CA ALA A 260 13.89 15.72 -10.52
C ALA A 260 12.78 15.88 -11.55
N VAL A 261 11.66 15.15 -11.37
CA VAL A 261 10.49 15.17 -12.26
C VAL A 261 9.23 15.39 -11.46
N GLY A 262 8.55 16.52 -11.68
CA GLY A 262 7.30 16.82 -10.99
C GLY A 262 6.10 16.16 -11.65
N PHE A 263 5.12 15.71 -10.86
CA PHE A 263 3.78 15.45 -11.34
C PHE A 263 2.78 16.43 -10.73
N THR A 264 1.79 16.85 -11.52
CA THR A 264 0.77 17.83 -11.10
C THR A 264 -0.57 17.57 -11.78
N THR A 265 -1.69 17.82 -11.09
CA THR A 265 -3.03 17.79 -11.72
C THR A 265 -3.34 19.06 -12.53
N GLY A 266 -2.42 20.03 -12.56
CA GLY A 266 -2.48 21.22 -13.42
C GLY A 266 -1.61 21.11 -14.67
N ILE A 267 -1.44 22.24 -15.37
CA ILE A 267 -0.63 22.31 -16.60
C ILE A 267 0.84 22.07 -16.25
N PRO A 268 1.50 21.05 -16.86
CA PRO A 268 2.89 20.73 -16.54
C PRO A 268 3.88 21.76 -17.11
N GLY A 269 4.89 22.11 -16.31
CA GLY A 269 6.08 22.83 -16.77
C GLY A 269 7.10 21.91 -17.46
N PRO A 270 8.28 22.43 -17.85
CA PRO A 270 9.40 21.58 -18.26
C PRO A 270 9.81 20.60 -17.17
N SER A 271 10.16 19.36 -17.52
CA SER A 271 10.49 18.30 -16.56
C SER A 271 9.31 17.89 -15.66
N MET A 272 8.09 18.02 -16.16
CA MET A 272 6.89 17.59 -15.44
C MET A 272 5.96 16.74 -16.31
N VAL A 273 5.15 15.93 -15.66
CA VAL A 273 3.93 15.36 -16.23
C VAL A 273 2.72 16.04 -15.57
N GLY A 274 1.64 16.24 -16.32
CA GLY A 274 0.45 16.87 -15.76
C GLY A 274 -0.75 16.84 -16.68
N VAL A 275 -1.71 17.74 -16.46
CA VAL A 275 -2.97 17.78 -17.19
C VAL A 275 -3.09 19.08 -18.00
N VAL A 276 -3.37 18.95 -19.29
CA VAL A 276 -3.74 20.05 -20.17
C VAL A 276 -5.17 19.80 -20.63
N GLU A 277 -6.11 20.61 -20.17
CA GLU A 277 -7.56 20.39 -20.36
C GLU A 277 -8.00 19.01 -19.84
N ASP A 278 -8.29 18.05 -20.72
CA ASP A 278 -8.67 16.68 -20.39
C ASP A 278 -7.58 15.64 -20.73
N VAL A 279 -6.38 16.09 -21.11
CA VAL A 279 -5.27 15.24 -21.55
C VAL A 279 -4.16 15.19 -20.50
N LEU A 280 -3.74 13.98 -20.12
CA LEU A 280 -2.50 13.75 -19.40
C LEU A 280 -1.33 13.91 -20.38
N ALA A 281 -0.40 14.82 -20.05
CA ALA A 281 0.68 15.25 -20.92
C ALA A 281 2.05 15.06 -20.25
N ASP A 282 3.02 14.56 -21.02
CA ASP A 282 4.41 14.37 -20.62
C ASP A 282 5.30 15.44 -21.26
N ARG A 283 5.86 16.32 -20.41
CA ARG A 283 6.90 17.29 -20.75
C ARG A 283 8.23 16.97 -20.07
N ALA A 284 8.37 15.76 -19.53
CA ALA A 284 9.54 15.31 -18.81
C ALA A 284 10.45 14.42 -19.66
N PHE A 285 9.88 13.51 -20.44
CA PHE A 285 10.62 12.46 -21.15
C PHE A 285 10.52 12.57 -22.68
N VAL A 286 10.39 13.81 -23.17
CA VAL A 286 10.43 14.16 -24.60
C VAL A 286 11.68 14.98 -24.92
N GLU A 287 12.22 14.83 -26.13
CA GLU A 287 13.47 15.47 -26.55
C GLU A 287 13.39 17.00 -26.47
N GLN A 288 12.31 17.60 -26.98
CA GLN A 288 12.08 19.05 -26.98
C GLN A 288 11.20 19.52 -25.81
N ARG A 289 11.50 19.10 -24.57
CA ARG A 289 10.70 19.38 -23.35
C ARG A 289 10.32 20.85 -23.08
N GLN A 290 11.02 21.81 -23.68
CA GLN A 290 10.68 23.23 -23.58
C GLN A 290 9.50 23.62 -24.47
N ARG A 291 9.30 22.94 -25.59
CA ARG A 291 8.37 23.32 -26.65
C ARG A 291 7.36 22.24 -27.03
N SER A 292 7.52 21.02 -26.53
CA SER A 292 6.70 19.87 -26.87
C SER A 292 6.21 19.14 -25.63
N ALA A 293 5.07 18.47 -25.79
CA ALA A 293 4.52 17.52 -24.83
C ALA A 293 4.09 16.27 -25.59
N ALA A 294 4.26 15.09 -25.00
CA ALA A 294 3.66 13.86 -25.48
C ALA A 294 2.31 13.65 -24.81
N GLU A 295 1.28 13.33 -25.59
CA GLU A 295 0.01 12.86 -25.06
C GLU A 295 0.21 11.46 -24.45
N LEU A 296 -0.21 11.29 -23.20
CA LEU A 296 -0.18 10.01 -22.50
C LEU A 296 -1.52 9.30 -22.58
N CYS A 297 -2.60 9.98 -22.19
CA CYS A 297 -3.99 9.53 -22.32
C CYS A 297 -4.94 10.68 -22.04
N THR A 298 -6.23 10.45 -22.20
CA THR A 298 -7.27 11.37 -21.71
C THR A 298 -7.69 11.01 -20.28
N ILE A 299 -8.33 11.94 -19.56
CA ILE A 299 -8.99 11.64 -18.28
C ILE A 299 -10.07 10.57 -18.48
N ALA A 300 -10.76 10.57 -19.63
CA ALA A 300 -11.77 9.57 -19.96
C ALA A 300 -11.19 8.14 -20.02
N ASP A 301 -9.92 7.98 -20.41
CA ASP A 301 -9.24 6.67 -20.41
C ASP A 301 -9.06 6.09 -19.00
N LEU A 302 -8.95 6.95 -17.98
CA LEU A 302 -8.78 6.54 -16.57
C LEU A 302 -10.09 6.12 -15.91
N ARG A 303 -11.21 6.44 -16.54
CA ARG A 303 -12.53 6.34 -15.93
C ARG A 303 -12.95 4.91 -15.60
N GLY A 304 -12.55 3.94 -16.42
CA GLY A 304 -13.12 2.59 -16.35
C GLY A 304 -14.65 2.66 -16.39
N ASP A 305 -15.30 2.04 -15.41
CA ASP A 305 -16.76 2.00 -15.27
C ASP A 305 -17.32 3.11 -14.36
N ALA A 306 -16.47 3.97 -13.79
CA ALA A 306 -16.90 5.05 -12.91
C ALA A 306 -17.58 6.19 -13.69
N PRO A 307 -18.44 7.02 -13.07
CA PRO A 307 -19.06 8.16 -13.76
C PRO A 307 -18.10 9.34 -13.94
N SER A 308 -17.09 9.47 -13.07
CA SER A 308 -16.06 10.51 -13.14
C SER A 308 -14.75 10.03 -12.52
N VAL A 309 -13.66 10.76 -12.76
CA VAL A 309 -12.31 10.43 -12.27
C VAL A 309 -11.93 11.40 -11.17
N ALA A 310 -11.66 10.88 -9.97
CA ALA A 310 -11.26 11.71 -8.85
C ALA A 310 -9.85 12.31 -9.04
N PRO A 311 -9.58 13.54 -8.55
CA PRO A 311 -8.27 14.19 -8.73
C PRO A 311 -7.07 13.37 -8.20
N HIS A 312 -7.23 12.70 -7.07
CA HIS A 312 -6.18 11.84 -6.51
C HIS A 312 -5.88 10.63 -7.40
N TYR A 313 -6.86 10.16 -8.19
CA TYR A 313 -6.68 9.07 -9.13
C TYR A 313 -5.90 9.51 -10.37
N ILE A 314 -6.15 10.74 -10.84
CA ILE A 314 -5.35 11.39 -11.90
C ILE A 314 -3.89 11.56 -11.42
N ALA A 315 -3.69 12.02 -10.18
CA ALA A 315 -2.35 12.16 -9.59
C ALA A 315 -1.59 10.83 -9.53
N ASN A 316 -2.26 9.74 -9.11
CA ASN A 316 -1.69 8.40 -9.12
C ASN A 316 -1.32 7.94 -10.54
N ALA A 317 -2.19 8.18 -11.54
CA ALA A 317 -1.93 7.83 -12.94
C ALA A 317 -0.74 8.59 -13.51
N LEU A 318 -0.59 9.88 -13.18
CA LEU A 318 0.55 10.70 -13.57
C LEU A 318 1.86 10.21 -12.94
N ALA A 319 1.87 9.87 -11.65
CA ALA A 319 3.04 9.31 -11.00
C ALA A 319 3.45 7.95 -11.61
N ALA A 320 2.48 7.06 -11.86
CA ALA A 320 2.71 5.78 -12.53
C ALA A 320 3.25 5.98 -13.97
N ALA A 321 2.68 6.91 -14.72
CA ALA A 321 3.14 7.26 -16.05
C ALA A 321 4.58 7.79 -16.01
N ALA A 322 4.90 8.72 -15.09
CA ALA A 322 6.25 9.26 -14.96
C ALA A 322 7.30 8.16 -14.67
N LEU A 323 6.98 7.20 -13.79
CA LEU A 323 7.86 6.06 -13.50
C LEU A 323 8.08 5.18 -14.74
N ALA A 324 7.01 4.86 -15.48
CA ALA A 324 7.10 4.08 -16.70
C ALA A 324 7.88 4.82 -17.81
N ARG A 325 7.64 6.13 -17.97
CA ARG A 325 8.36 6.96 -18.95
C ARG A 325 9.84 7.10 -18.59
N ALA A 326 10.18 7.18 -17.30
CA ALA A 326 11.56 7.15 -16.81
C ALA A 326 12.27 5.84 -17.19
N TYR A 327 11.56 4.71 -17.12
CA TYR A 327 12.08 3.40 -17.57
C TYR A 327 12.22 3.27 -19.10
N GLY A 328 11.63 4.19 -19.87
CA GLY A 328 11.67 4.18 -21.33
C GLY A 328 10.42 3.62 -22.01
N VAL A 329 9.34 3.39 -21.26
CA VAL A 329 8.04 3.00 -21.86
C VAL A 329 7.52 4.14 -22.73
N GLY A 330 6.98 3.81 -23.91
CA GLY A 330 6.41 4.78 -24.84
C GLY A 330 5.00 5.26 -24.45
N PRO A 331 4.56 6.45 -24.92
CA PRO A 331 3.26 7.01 -24.55
C PRO A 331 2.06 6.10 -24.88
N LEU A 332 2.12 5.36 -25.99
CA LEU A 332 1.04 4.43 -26.38
C LEU A 332 0.83 3.31 -25.35
N ALA A 333 1.91 2.72 -24.84
CA ALA A 333 1.81 1.69 -23.81
C ALA A 333 1.33 2.27 -22.46
N VAL A 334 1.71 3.52 -22.15
CA VAL A 334 1.14 4.24 -21.00
C VAL A 334 -0.38 4.38 -21.14
N ARG A 335 -0.86 4.84 -22.29
CA ARG A 335 -2.29 4.94 -22.59
C ARG A 335 -3.00 3.61 -22.39
N ASP A 336 -2.48 2.57 -23.03
CA ASP A 336 -3.14 1.28 -23.11
C ASP A 336 -3.15 0.58 -21.75
N GLY A 337 -2.08 0.70 -20.96
CA GLY A 337 -2.03 0.20 -19.60
C GLY A 337 -2.96 0.94 -18.65
N LEU A 338 -2.98 2.28 -18.70
CA LEU A 338 -3.92 3.07 -17.87
C LEU A 338 -5.38 2.77 -18.22
N ARG A 339 -5.68 2.54 -19.50
CA ARG A 339 -7.02 2.14 -19.95
C ARG A 339 -7.37 0.70 -19.56
N ALA A 340 -6.39 -0.20 -19.54
CA ALA A 340 -6.58 -1.59 -19.13
C ALA A 340 -6.68 -1.76 -17.60
N PHE A 341 -6.09 -0.84 -16.84
CA PHE A 341 -6.12 -0.87 -15.38
C PHE A 341 -7.55 -0.92 -14.85
N ARG A 342 -7.80 -1.86 -13.94
CA ARG A 342 -9.03 -1.93 -13.16
C ARG A 342 -8.63 -1.91 -11.69
N PRO A 343 -9.22 -1.03 -10.86
CA PRO A 343 -9.04 -1.10 -9.42
C PRO A 343 -9.40 -2.50 -8.91
N ASP A 344 -8.70 -2.96 -7.87
CA ASP A 344 -9.10 -4.18 -7.15
C ASP A 344 -10.58 -4.14 -6.80
N ARG A 345 -11.26 -5.29 -6.89
CA ARG A 345 -12.62 -5.43 -6.39
C ARG A 345 -12.69 -4.93 -4.95
N HIS A 346 -13.78 -4.25 -4.61
CA HIS A 346 -14.04 -3.71 -3.28
C HIS A 346 -13.15 -2.53 -2.84
N ARG A 347 -12.58 -1.76 -3.79
CA ARG A 347 -11.90 -0.47 -3.53
C ARG A 347 -12.59 0.69 -4.28
N ILE A 348 -13.51 1.40 -3.62
CA ILE A 348 -14.41 2.43 -4.21
C ILE A 348 -15.00 1.95 -5.56
N ALA A 349 -15.47 0.71 -5.59
CA ALA A 349 -16.00 0.08 -6.80
C ALA A 349 -17.50 0.36 -6.91
N GLU A 350 -17.91 1.15 -7.91
CA GLU A 350 -19.34 1.34 -8.19
C GLU A 350 -19.96 0.05 -8.73
N ILE A 351 -21.07 -0.38 -8.14
CA ILE A 351 -21.74 -1.64 -8.47
C ILE A 351 -22.90 -1.37 -9.43
N ALA A 352 -23.76 -0.42 -9.08
CA ALA A 352 -24.97 -0.07 -9.82
C ALA A 352 -25.46 1.33 -9.42
N THR A 353 -26.28 1.93 -10.29
CA THR A 353 -27.11 3.09 -9.96
C THR A 353 -28.58 2.66 -10.00
N VAL A 354 -29.31 2.84 -8.89
CA VAL A 354 -30.74 2.49 -8.77
C VAL A 354 -31.51 3.73 -8.32
N ARG A 355 -32.53 4.14 -9.08
CA ARG A 355 -33.34 5.36 -8.82
C ARG A 355 -32.51 6.63 -8.55
N GLY A 356 -31.38 6.77 -9.24
CA GLY A 356 -30.47 7.91 -9.08
C GLY A 356 -29.56 7.85 -7.85
N VAL A 357 -29.56 6.75 -7.10
CA VAL A 357 -28.64 6.47 -5.99
C VAL A 357 -27.53 5.56 -6.48
N ARG A 358 -26.28 5.93 -6.23
CA ARG A 358 -25.10 5.11 -6.59
C ARG A 358 -24.72 4.19 -5.44
N PHE A 359 -24.44 2.93 -5.73
CA PHE A 359 -23.97 1.95 -4.74
C PHE A 359 -22.49 1.66 -4.95
N VAL A 360 -21.67 1.95 -3.94
CA VAL A 360 -20.21 1.88 -4.02
C VAL A 360 -19.64 0.95 -2.95
N ASN A 361 -18.81 0.02 -3.39
CA ASN A 361 -18.16 -0.99 -2.56
C ASN A 361 -16.70 -0.59 -2.28
N ASP A 362 -16.44 -0.23 -1.03
CA ASP A 362 -15.10 0.00 -0.50
C ASP A 362 -14.84 -0.88 0.74
N SER A 363 -15.24 -2.17 0.69
CA SER A 363 -15.07 -3.11 1.81
C SER A 363 -13.62 -3.23 2.30
N LYS A 364 -12.63 -2.84 1.48
CA LYS A 364 -11.20 -2.76 1.84
C LYS A 364 -10.88 -1.60 2.80
N ALA A 365 -11.79 -0.65 3.04
CA ALA A 365 -11.66 0.39 4.05
C ALA A 365 -11.85 -0.18 5.48
N THR A 366 -10.89 -0.98 5.93
CA THR A 366 -10.94 -1.71 7.21
C THR A 366 -10.40 -0.92 8.40
N ASN A 367 -10.19 0.39 8.27
CA ASN A 367 -9.78 1.29 9.36
C ASN A 367 -10.41 2.68 9.17
N PRO A 368 -10.46 3.52 10.23
CA PRO A 368 -11.14 4.82 10.18
C PRO A 368 -10.56 5.79 9.14
N HIS A 369 -9.24 5.82 8.97
CA HIS A 369 -8.59 6.70 7.99
C HIS A 369 -8.96 6.34 6.53
N ALA A 370 -9.02 5.05 6.22
CA ALA A 370 -9.46 4.57 4.91
C ALA A 370 -10.94 4.90 4.65
N ALA A 371 -11.80 4.73 5.66
CA ALA A 371 -13.21 5.11 5.54
C ALA A 371 -13.40 6.62 5.32
N ALA A 372 -12.64 7.46 6.02
CA ALA A 372 -12.65 8.91 5.80
C ALA A 372 -12.29 9.27 4.35
N ALA A 373 -11.25 8.63 3.80
CA ALA A 373 -10.82 8.86 2.42
C ALA A 373 -11.91 8.46 1.40
N ALA A 374 -12.63 7.37 1.67
CA ALA A 374 -13.74 6.92 0.86
C ALA A 374 -14.91 7.91 0.89
N ILE A 375 -15.33 8.34 2.09
CA ILE A 375 -16.45 9.28 2.28
C ILE A 375 -16.14 10.64 1.63
N ARG A 376 -14.90 11.14 1.77
CA ARG A 376 -14.46 12.40 1.14
C ARG A 376 -14.56 12.41 -0.39
N SER A 377 -14.68 11.25 -1.02
CA SER A 377 -14.81 11.16 -2.48
C SER A 377 -16.21 11.52 -2.99
N PHE A 378 -17.18 11.76 -2.08
CA PHE A 378 -18.57 12.04 -2.41
C PHE A 378 -19.14 13.19 -1.56
N ASP A 379 -20.13 13.90 -2.10
CA ASP A 379 -20.73 15.06 -1.44
C ASP A 379 -21.80 14.68 -0.41
N SER A 380 -22.55 13.60 -0.64
CA SER A 380 -23.62 13.10 0.25
C SER A 380 -23.62 11.58 0.28
N VAL A 381 -23.51 10.99 1.47
CA VAL A 381 -23.27 9.56 1.67
C VAL A 381 -24.23 8.95 2.67
N VAL A 382 -24.88 7.84 2.31
CA VAL A 382 -25.42 6.88 3.26
C VAL A 382 -24.33 5.85 3.55
N TRP A 383 -23.78 5.91 4.76
CA TRP A 383 -22.58 5.15 5.13
C TRP A 383 -22.95 3.81 5.76
N ILE A 384 -22.39 2.71 5.24
CA ILE A 384 -22.49 1.39 5.85
C ILE A 384 -21.20 1.13 6.63
N ALA A 385 -21.31 1.05 7.96
CA ALA A 385 -20.18 1.04 8.89
C ALA A 385 -20.22 -0.14 9.86
N GLY A 386 -19.04 -0.57 10.31
CA GLY A 386 -18.89 -1.51 11.41
C GLY A 386 -18.25 -2.86 11.04
N GLY A 387 -18.02 -3.67 12.07
CA GLY A 387 -17.13 -4.82 12.09
C GLY A 387 -16.30 -4.86 13.38
N LEU A 388 -15.04 -5.27 13.29
CA LEU A 388 -14.05 -5.22 14.38
C LEU A 388 -13.12 -3.99 14.25
N LEU A 389 -13.27 -3.01 15.14
CA LEU A 389 -12.43 -1.81 15.22
C LEU A 389 -11.03 -2.09 15.76
N LYS A 390 -10.86 -3.20 16.51
CA LYS A 390 -9.57 -3.58 17.12
C LYS A 390 -8.95 -2.46 17.96
N GLY A 391 -9.79 -1.70 18.66
CA GLY A 391 -9.37 -0.57 19.50
C GLY A 391 -9.10 0.74 18.76
N ALA A 392 -9.43 0.83 17.46
CA ALA A 392 -9.35 2.07 16.71
C ALA A 392 -10.40 3.08 17.17
N ASP A 393 -9.98 4.33 17.35
CA ASP A 393 -10.87 5.46 17.63
C ASP A 393 -11.58 5.92 16.34
N VAL A 394 -12.87 6.22 16.45
CA VAL A 394 -13.74 6.65 15.35
C VAL A 394 -14.29 8.06 15.56
N ASP A 395 -14.02 8.70 16.70
CA ASP A 395 -14.56 10.03 17.01
C ASP A 395 -14.16 11.07 15.97
N SER A 396 -12.86 11.19 15.65
CA SER A 396 -12.39 12.15 14.64
C SER A 396 -12.92 11.86 13.24
N LEU A 397 -13.09 10.59 12.87
CA LEU A 397 -13.70 10.22 11.59
C LEU A 397 -15.13 10.75 11.49
N VAL A 398 -15.94 10.52 12.53
CA VAL A 398 -17.33 10.96 12.54
C VAL A 398 -17.42 12.48 12.56
N GLU A 399 -16.63 13.14 13.41
CA GLU A 399 -16.58 14.61 13.49
C GLU A 399 -16.25 15.25 12.15
N GLU A 400 -15.22 14.75 11.45
CA GLU A 400 -14.80 15.28 10.15
C GLU A 400 -15.87 15.06 9.07
N MET A 401 -16.51 13.88 9.06
CA MET A 401 -17.41 13.46 7.98
C MET A 401 -18.88 13.84 8.19
N ALA A 402 -19.28 14.30 9.38
CA ALA A 402 -20.66 14.56 9.78
C ALA A 402 -21.49 15.30 8.70
N SER A 403 -20.93 16.39 8.15
CA SER A 403 -21.59 17.22 7.13
C SER A 403 -21.91 16.52 5.80
N ARG A 404 -21.24 15.39 5.52
CA ARG A 404 -21.42 14.57 4.31
C ARG A 404 -22.37 13.40 4.53
N LEU A 405 -22.72 13.07 5.78
CA LEU A 405 -23.53 11.90 6.09
C LEU A 405 -25.02 12.22 5.95
N ARG A 406 -25.67 11.50 5.03
CA ARG A 406 -27.12 11.48 4.89
C ARG A 406 -27.80 10.57 5.91
N GLY A 407 -27.10 9.50 6.26
CA GLY A 407 -27.52 8.49 7.24
C GLY A 407 -26.43 7.43 7.39
N VAL A 408 -26.54 6.61 8.43
CA VAL A 408 -25.61 5.51 8.70
C VAL A 408 -26.37 4.22 8.95
N VAL A 409 -25.91 3.12 8.35
CA VAL A 409 -26.36 1.76 8.67
C VAL A 409 -25.20 1.04 9.34
N LEU A 410 -25.41 0.64 10.60
CA LEU A 410 -24.40 -0.02 11.42
C LEU A 410 -24.58 -1.54 11.38
N VAL A 411 -23.46 -2.26 11.27
CA VAL A 411 -23.42 -3.72 11.24
C VAL A 411 -22.17 -4.25 11.95
N GLY A 412 -22.22 -5.46 12.51
CA GLY A 412 -21.06 -6.11 13.11
C GLY A 412 -20.86 -5.87 14.60
N ALA A 413 -19.74 -6.37 15.12
CA ALA A 413 -19.46 -6.52 16.55
C ALA A 413 -19.32 -5.17 17.28
N ASP A 414 -18.56 -4.23 16.73
CA ASP A 414 -18.24 -2.95 17.39
C ASP A 414 -19.18 -1.80 16.98
N ARG A 415 -20.38 -2.11 16.47
CA ARG A 415 -21.37 -1.11 16.04
C ARG A 415 -21.73 -0.10 17.13
N ASP A 416 -21.82 -0.54 18.39
CA ASP A 416 -22.16 0.32 19.53
C ASP A 416 -21.14 1.46 19.72
N GLN A 417 -19.87 1.22 19.42
CA GLN A 417 -18.82 2.24 19.54
C GLN A 417 -19.00 3.33 18.48
N ILE A 418 -19.31 2.94 17.24
CA ILE A 418 -19.60 3.87 16.15
C ILE A 418 -20.90 4.64 16.43
N ALA A 419 -21.93 3.97 16.95
CA ALA A 419 -23.19 4.60 17.36
C ALA A 419 -22.96 5.69 18.42
N GLN A 420 -22.11 5.42 19.42
CA GLN A 420 -21.76 6.41 20.44
C GLN A 420 -21.01 7.61 19.87
N ALA A 421 -20.07 7.39 18.95
CA ALA A 421 -19.36 8.49 18.28
C ALA A 421 -20.33 9.34 17.43
N LEU A 422 -21.25 8.72 16.69
CA LEU A 422 -22.33 9.41 15.96
C LEU A 422 -23.22 10.23 16.89
N ALA A 423 -23.63 9.67 18.04
CA ALA A 423 -24.44 10.39 19.01
C ALA A 423 -23.71 11.62 19.62
N ARG A 424 -22.38 11.56 19.75
CA ARG A 424 -21.57 12.69 20.25
C ARG A 424 -21.36 13.78 19.20
N HIS A 425 -21.00 13.39 17.98
CA HIS A 425 -20.42 14.31 16.99
C HIS A 425 -21.33 14.59 15.79
N ALA A 426 -22.36 13.78 15.56
CA ALA A 426 -23.30 13.93 14.46
C ALA A 426 -24.75 13.50 14.86
N PRO A 427 -25.31 14.06 15.95
CA PRO A 427 -26.58 13.62 16.53
C PRO A 427 -27.80 13.76 15.60
N GLU A 428 -27.70 14.61 14.58
CA GLU A 428 -28.74 14.83 13.56
C GLU A 428 -28.73 13.79 12.44
N VAL A 429 -27.68 12.98 12.32
CA VAL A 429 -27.55 11.97 11.27
C VAL A 429 -28.40 10.75 11.62
N PRO A 430 -29.37 10.34 10.76
CA PRO A 430 -30.17 9.15 11.01
C PRO A 430 -29.30 7.89 11.09
N VAL A 431 -29.50 7.07 12.13
CA VAL A 431 -28.77 5.81 12.32
C VAL A 431 -29.73 4.63 12.32
N VAL A 432 -29.39 3.60 11.56
CA VAL A 432 -30.07 2.29 11.58
C VAL A 432 -29.09 1.25 12.11
N ASP A 433 -29.35 0.71 13.29
CA ASP A 433 -28.57 -0.36 13.89
C ASP A 433 -29.10 -1.73 13.46
N VAL A 434 -28.28 -2.51 12.77
CA VAL A 434 -28.62 -3.86 12.33
C VAL A 434 -27.92 -4.87 13.24
N ALA A 435 -28.68 -5.42 14.20
CA ALA A 435 -28.17 -6.33 15.22
C ALA A 435 -27.84 -7.75 14.71
N ALA A 436 -28.35 -8.16 13.55
CA ALA A 436 -28.12 -9.50 13.01
C ALA A 436 -26.67 -9.66 12.50
N THR A 437 -26.05 -10.78 12.86
CA THR A 437 -24.63 -11.07 12.58
C THR A 437 -24.39 -12.19 11.57
N ASP A 438 -25.46 -12.78 11.00
CA ASP A 438 -25.31 -13.73 9.89
C ASP A 438 -24.95 -12.99 8.58
N THR A 439 -24.35 -13.71 7.64
CA THR A 439 -23.91 -13.13 6.36
C THR A 439 -25.07 -12.75 5.43
N GLY A 440 -26.26 -13.35 5.64
CA GLY A 440 -27.47 -13.05 4.86
C GLY A 440 -28.04 -11.66 5.17
N VAL A 441 -27.62 -11.04 6.27
CA VAL A 441 -28.04 -9.70 6.69
C VAL A 441 -27.75 -8.60 5.65
N MET A 442 -26.78 -8.80 4.76
CA MET A 442 -26.35 -7.76 3.82
C MET A 442 -27.47 -7.26 2.91
N ARG A 443 -28.44 -8.12 2.54
CA ARG A 443 -29.65 -7.70 1.80
C ARG A 443 -30.50 -6.72 2.61
N HIS A 444 -30.64 -6.96 3.90
CA HIS A 444 -31.34 -6.05 4.81
C HIS A 444 -30.57 -4.74 4.96
N VAL A 445 -29.24 -4.81 5.13
CA VAL A 445 -28.37 -3.63 5.22
C VAL A 445 -28.52 -2.73 3.99
N VAL A 446 -28.42 -3.30 2.78
CA VAL A 446 -28.61 -2.57 1.52
C VAL A 446 -30.00 -1.96 1.42
N ALA A 447 -31.06 -2.70 1.81
CA ALA A 447 -32.42 -2.19 1.79
C ALA A 447 -32.63 -1.01 2.76
N GLN A 448 -32.03 -1.05 3.96
CA GLN A 448 -32.08 0.07 4.90
C GLN A 448 -31.30 1.27 4.37
N ALA A 449 -30.11 1.05 3.80
CA ALA A 449 -29.31 2.12 3.23
C ALA A 449 -30.03 2.81 2.06
N ALA A 450 -30.66 2.04 1.18
CA ALA A 450 -31.46 2.56 0.07
C ALA A 450 -32.65 3.43 0.55
N ARG A 451 -33.28 3.08 1.68
CA ARG A 451 -34.38 3.88 2.28
C ARG A 451 -33.93 5.23 2.84
N LEU A 452 -32.68 5.33 3.28
CA LEU A 452 -32.10 6.58 3.78
C LEU A 452 -31.63 7.50 2.64
N ALA A 453 -31.38 6.94 1.46
CA ALA A 453 -30.82 7.64 0.32
C ALA A 453 -31.89 8.36 -0.53
N GLN A 454 -31.47 9.43 -1.19
CA GLN A 454 -32.23 10.20 -2.18
C GLN A 454 -31.49 10.23 -3.53
N PRO A 455 -32.17 10.52 -4.66
CA PRO A 455 -31.50 10.68 -5.94
C PRO A 455 -30.35 11.70 -5.85
N GLY A 456 -29.16 11.29 -6.26
CA GLY A 456 -27.91 12.06 -6.12
C GLY A 456 -27.00 11.58 -4.97
N ASP A 457 -27.52 10.83 -4.01
CA ASP A 457 -26.74 10.27 -2.90
C ASP A 457 -25.93 9.04 -3.32
N VAL A 458 -24.95 8.69 -2.48
CA VAL A 458 -24.15 7.47 -2.59
C VAL A 458 -24.38 6.58 -1.38
N VAL A 459 -24.79 5.33 -1.60
CA VAL A 459 -24.72 4.26 -0.60
C VAL A 459 -23.32 3.67 -0.63
N LEU A 460 -22.54 3.88 0.43
CA LEU A 460 -21.12 3.52 0.49
C LEU A 460 -20.86 2.46 1.57
N LEU A 461 -20.39 1.29 1.16
CA LEU A 461 -19.76 0.33 2.09
C LEU A 461 -18.30 0.73 2.31
N ALA A 462 -18.02 1.44 3.41
CA ALA A 462 -16.66 1.81 3.82
C ALA A 462 -16.51 1.57 5.34
N PRO A 463 -16.37 0.31 5.78
CA PRO A 463 -16.79 -0.14 7.11
C PRO A 463 -16.00 0.44 8.29
N ALA A 464 -14.86 1.09 8.06
CA ALA A 464 -13.90 1.56 9.07
C ALA A 464 -13.31 0.45 9.97
N ALA A 465 -13.68 -0.81 9.73
CA ALA A 465 -13.41 -1.93 10.61
C ALA A 465 -13.11 -3.22 9.83
N ALA A 466 -12.35 -4.12 10.45
CA ALA A 466 -12.09 -5.45 9.91
C ALA A 466 -13.39 -6.28 9.86
N SER A 467 -13.46 -7.27 8.95
CA SER A 467 -14.68 -8.04 8.66
C SER A 467 -14.82 -9.35 9.43
N MET A 468 -13.79 -9.73 10.20
CA MET A 468 -13.61 -11.11 10.71
C MET A 468 -14.61 -11.54 11.79
N ASP A 469 -15.42 -10.61 12.28
CA ASP A 469 -16.55 -10.90 13.17
C ASP A 469 -17.71 -11.60 12.45
N MET A 470 -17.94 -11.28 11.17
CA MET A 470 -19.07 -11.79 10.40
C MET A 470 -18.67 -12.52 9.11
N PHE A 471 -17.51 -12.19 8.53
CA PHE A 471 -17.07 -12.66 7.23
C PHE A 471 -15.64 -13.20 7.29
N THR A 472 -15.33 -14.20 6.47
CA THR A 472 -13.98 -14.81 6.40
C THR A 472 -12.89 -13.80 6.05
N ASN A 473 -13.18 -12.82 5.20
CA ASN A 473 -12.29 -11.71 4.86
C ASN A 473 -13.09 -10.52 4.28
N TYR A 474 -12.40 -9.40 4.04
CA TYR A 474 -13.04 -8.20 3.51
C TYR A 474 -13.63 -8.41 2.10
N GLY A 475 -13.05 -9.33 1.31
CA GLY A 475 -13.55 -9.70 -0.01
C GLY A 475 -14.91 -10.38 0.09
N ALA A 476 -15.07 -11.35 1.00
CA ALA A 476 -16.36 -12.00 1.24
C ALA A 476 -17.45 -11.02 1.67
N ARG A 477 -17.13 -10.02 2.52
CA ARG A 477 -18.04 -8.93 2.88
C ARG A 477 -18.41 -8.07 1.66
N GLY A 478 -17.42 -7.76 0.83
CA GLY A 478 -17.59 -6.98 -0.39
C GLY A 478 -18.45 -7.71 -1.44
N ASP A 479 -18.23 -9.01 -1.64
CA ASP A 479 -19.02 -9.86 -2.53
C ASP A 479 -20.48 -9.96 -2.04
N ALA A 480 -20.70 -10.14 -0.73
CA ALA A 480 -22.04 -10.15 -0.15
C ALA A 480 -22.79 -8.83 -0.39
N PHE A 481 -22.08 -7.70 -0.32
CA PHE A 481 -22.65 -6.38 -0.62
C PHE A 481 -22.96 -6.22 -2.10
N GLU A 482 -22.07 -6.65 -2.99
CA GLU A 482 -22.34 -6.66 -4.44
C GLU A 482 -23.55 -7.51 -4.81
N GLU A 483 -23.67 -8.71 -4.25
CA GLU A 483 -24.82 -9.58 -4.48
C GLU A 483 -26.11 -8.93 -3.97
N ALA A 484 -26.09 -8.34 -2.77
CA ALA A 484 -27.23 -7.65 -2.19
C ALA A 484 -27.67 -6.43 -3.01
N VAL A 485 -26.72 -5.67 -3.57
CA VAL A 485 -27.02 -4.53 -4.45
C VAL A 485 -27.61 -5.00 -5.78
N ARG A 486 -27.06 -6.05 -6.41
CA ARG A 486 -27.64 -6.61 -7.65
C ARG A 486 -29.06 -7.13 -7.41
N TRP A 487 -29.26 -7.85 -6.31
CA TRP A 487 -30.58 -8.31 -5.91
C TRP A 487 -31.55 -7.14 -5.69
N HIS A 488 -31.10 -6.08 -5.02
CA HIS A 488 -31.91 -4.87 -4.83
C HIS A 488 -32.28 -4.24 -6.17
N ALA A 489 -31.32 -4.06 -7.09
CA ALA A 489 -31.57 -3.48 -8.42
C ALA A 489 -32.57 -4.30 -9.25
N GLU A 490 -32.49 -5.63 -9.18
CA GLU A 490 -33.40 -6.55 -9.90
C GLU A 490 -34.81 -6.58 -9.31
N ASN A 491 -34.95 -6.41 -7.99
CA ASN A 491 -36.23 -6.52 -7.28
C ASN A 491 -36.88 -5.15 -6.99
N ASP A 492 -36.25 -4.05 -7.38
CA ASP A 492 -36.80 -2.69 -7.28
C ASP A 492 -37.71 -2.30 -8.48
N VAL A 493 -38.10 -3.29 -9.29
CA VAL A 493 -39.11 -3.18 -10.34
C VAL A 493 -40.51 -3.15 -9.69
N GLY A 494 -40.88 -2.02 -9.08
CA GLY A 494 -42.24 -1.85 -8.55
C GLY A 494 -42.45 -0.65 -7.64
N GLU A 495 -42.70 0.51 -8.24
CA GLU A 495 -43.88 1.38 -8.02
C GLU A 495 -43.74 2.57 -8.99
N LEU A 496 -44.35 2.43 -10.17
CA LEU A 496 -44.62 3.50 -11.13
C LEU A 496 -45.92 4.20 -10.77
#